data_AF-A0A9D5MDZ3-F1
#
_entry.id   AF-A0A9D5MDZ3-F1
#
_cell.length_a   1.000
_cell.length_b   1.000
_cell.length_c   1.000
_cell.angle_alpha   90.00
_cell.angle_beta   90.00
_cell.angle_gamma   90.00
#
_symmetry.space_group_name_H-M   'P 1'
#
loop_
_entity.id
_entity.type
_entity.pdbx_description
1 polymer ?
#
loop_
_entity_poly.entity_id
_entity_poly.type
_entity_poly.pdbx_seq_one_letter_code
_entity_poly.pdbx_strand_id
1 'polypeptide(L)'
;MKLVVCVPTYNNPAYIREILDGEFSLYSQLDYCLYIADSSEDNDTEEIVSYYQKKSDNLFYVKFPAYIHANEKVYRMLEKVGEDVCCDYAWIRSDSLRASEELLYSLRYFFSKKYDAIVVNPYEGWKRGIYEEKQLNSLFEEYACVCALFGAVIVRKESIIKGTDWKILSERYLTVNRRNFSHVCFLFERLLDIERAGQDAKVLLMNLTSKYFWGTPMKKQSSWHREIFEIWLEYWPEALNSLPDYYKNKEIAIRNWGKRMGRYSTSSLLKLKKEGILDKEVYEFYQDKIKQYGGVSYKLFENVLNNNLDEEQLKWNDGEMESLCDFCAHYDKIAIYGCGIKAKRYFKFLQKEKIKVDSFYVSDNKINNNASEFMGVAVKGFGTYVGGEHTGLVLALNEENTEEVYPEVLERGLKEATYGIPADIDDRFELYREMQNIASNEKEAIF
;
A
#
# COMPACT_ATOMS: atom_id res chain seq x y z
N MET A 1 12.73 23.27 7.87
CA MET A 1 11.71 22.94 6.85
C MET A 1 10.70 22.04 7.52
N LYS A 2 9.43 22.43 7.54
CA LYS A 2 8.44 21.88 8.46
C LYS A 2 7.36 21.10 7.72
N LEU A 3 7.12 19.85 8.14
CA LEU A 3 5.99 19.05 7.69
C LEU A 3 4.85 19.16 8.68
N VAL A 4 3.64 19.35 8.19
CA VAL A 4 2.42 19.16 8.97
C VAL A 4 1.76 17.85 8.56
N VAL A 5 1.68 16.90 9.50
CA VAL A 5 0.95 15.64 9.35
C VAL A 5 -0.45 15.84 9.93
N CYS A 6 -1.48 15.72 9.10
CA CYS A 6 -2.87 15.81 9.52
C CYS A 6 -3.51 14.42 9.51
N VAL A 7 -4.01 13.97 10.66
CA VAL A 7 -4.61 12.65 10.83
C VAL A 7 -6.11 12.81 11.11
N PRO A 8 -6.98 12.68 10.11
CA PRO A 8 -8.42 12.57 10.35
C PRO A 8 -8.75 11.25 11.03
N THR A 9 -9.54 11.30 12.10
CA THR A 9 -9.95 10.10 12.86
C THR A 9 -11.39 10.17 13.37
N TYR A 10 -11.99 9.00 13.61
CA TYR A 10 -13.35 8.85 14.12
C TYR A 10 -13.47 7.53 14.90
N ASN A 11 -13.75 7.62 16.20
CA ASN A 11 -13.91 6.50 17.13
C ASN A 11 -12.75 5.48 17.07
N ASN A 12 -11.51 5.96 16.86
CA ASN A 12 -10.30 5.12 16.78
C ASN A 12 -9.19 5.54 17.76
N PRO A 13 -9.47 5.72 19.08
CA PRO A 13 -8.48 6.19 20.05
C PRO A 13 -7.23 5.30 20.10
N ALA A 14 -7.38 3.99 19.90
CA ALA A 14 -6.25 3.06 19.91
C ALA A 14 -5.29 3.25 18.73
N TYR A 15 -5.79 3.64 17.54
CA TYR A 15 -4.93 3.89 16.39
C TYR A 15 -4.12 5.18 16.59
N ILE A 16 -4.72 6.18 17.23
CA ILE A 16 -4.04 7.42 17.59
C ILE A 16 -2.96 7.16 18.65
N ARG A 17 -3.26 6.35 19.67
CA ARG A 17 -2.27 5.93 20.65
C ARG A 17 -1.06 5.26 20.00
N GLU A 18 -1.27 4.34 19.07
CA GLU A 18 -0.18 3.64 18.37
C GLU A 18 0.71 4.61 17.57
N ILE A 19 0.14 5.63 16.92
CA ILE A 19 0.94 6.69 16.26
C ILE A 19 1.78 7.46 17.31
N LEU A 20 1.15 7.83 18.43
CA LEU A 20 1.80 8.64 19.46
C LEU A 20 2.89 7.87 20.21
N ASP A 21 2.72 6.56 20.40
CA ASP A 21 3.72 5.70 21.02
C ASP A 21 4.87 5.35 20.05
N GLY A 22 4.57 5.19 18.77
CA GLY A 22 5.55 4.72 17.78
C GLY A 22 6.35 5.81 17.08
N GLU A 23 5.74 6.95 16.74
CA GLU A 23 6.32 7.91 15.78
C GLU A 23 6.49 9.32 16.34
N PHE A 24 5.75 9.70 17.38
CA PHE A 24 5.65 11.10 17.81
C PHE A 24 6.95 11.68 18.39
N SER A 25 7.76 10.85 19.06
CA SER A 25 9.08 11.26 19.53
C SER A 25 9.96 11.68 18.35
N LEU A 26 9.96 10.90 17.28
CA LEU A 26 10.69 11.18 16.05
C LEU A 26 10.16 12.43 15.34
N TYR A 27 8.84 12.65 15.32
CA TYR A 27 8.28 13.88 14.76
C TYR A 27 8.83 15.13 15.42
N SER A 28 9.03 15.09 16.73
CA SER A 28 9.61 16.20 17.48
C SER A 28 11.08 16.45 17.10
N GLN A 29 11.84 15.40 16.77
CA GLN A 29 13.22 15.51 16.30
C GLN A 29 13.33 16.03 14.86
N LEU A 30 12.32 15.78 14.03
CA LEU A 30 12.32 16.14 12.60
C LEU A 30 11.66 17.49 12.32
N ASP A 31 11.26 18.25 13.35
CA ASP A 31 10.42 19.45 13.25
C ASP A 31 9.08 19.19 12.53
N TYR A 32 8.48 18.02 12.75
CA TYR A 32 7.17 17.68 12.21
C TYR A 32 6.09 18.03 13.23
N CYS A 33 5.00 18.63 12.75
CA CYS A 33 3.81 18.86 13.56
C CYS A 33 2.73 17.85 13.23
N LEU A 34 2.06 17.35 14.28
CA LEU A 34 0.96 16.40 14.17
C LEU A 34 -0.34 17.08 14.57
N TYR A 35 -1.30 17.11 13.65
CA TYR A 35 -2.67 17.51 13.91
C TYR A 35 -3.58 16.29 13.92
N ILE A 36 -4.30 16.08 15.02
CA ILE A 36 -5.35 15.08 15.12
C ILE A 36 -6.70 15.75 14.87
N ALA A 37 -7.31 15.45 13.72
CA ALA A 37 -8.59 16.00 13.28
C ALA A 37 -9.72 15.01 13.61
N ASP A 38 -10.24 15.14 14.82
CA ASP A 38 -11.12 14.17 15.45
C ASP A 38 -12.59 14.56 15.30
N SER A 39 -13.42 13.60 14.87
CA SER A 39 -14.89 13.75 14.89
C SER A 39 -15.57 12.67 15.73
N SER A 40 -14.83 12.01 16.62
CA SER A 40 -15.36 10.96 17.51
C SER A 40 -16.51 11.48 18.37
N GLU A 41 -17.45 10.60 18.69
CA GLU A 41 -18.62 10.94 19.52
C GLU A 41 -18.24 11.06 21.01
N ASP A 42 -17.23 10.29 21.44
CA ASP A 42 -16.66 10.32 22.78
C ASP A 42 -15.43 11.23 22.87
N ASN A 43 -14.79 11.21 24.06
CA ASN A 43 -13.61 12.00 24.39
C ASN A 43 -12.33 11.14 24.49
N ASP A 44 -12.38 9.84 24.18
CA ASP A 44 -11.25 8.93 24.40
C ASP A 44 -10.01 9.38 23.62
N THR A 45 -10.22 9.84 22.38
CA THR A 45 -9.14 10.37 21.54
C THR A 45 -8.57 11.68 22.11
N GLU A 46 -9.43 12.57 22.60
CA GLU A 46 -9.02 13.86 23.19
C GLU A 46 -8.19 13.66 24.46
N GLU A 47 -8.59 12.74 25.33
CA GLU A 47 -7.86 12.42 26.55
C GLU A 47 -6.46 11.87 26.25
N ILE A 48 -6.35 11.00 25.25
CA ILE A 48 -5.06 10.47 24.78
C ILE A 48 -4.20 11.63 24.28
N VAL A 49 -4.71 12.45 23.36
CA VAL A 49 -3.92 13.54 22.77
C VAL A 49 -3.48 14.55 23.83
N SER A 50 -4.38 14.93 24.74
CA SER A 50 -4.11 15.85 25.86
C SER A 50 -2.96 15.38 26.76
N TYR A 51 -2.79 14.07 26.93
CA TYR A 51 -1.67 13.51 27.68
C TYR A 51 -0.32 13.72 26.98
N TYR A 52 -0.26 13.59 25.65
CA TYR A 52 0.98 13.81 24.88
C TYR A 52 1.27 15.30 24.62
N GLN A 53 0.24 16.15 24.51
CA GLN A 53 0.43 17.60 24.37
C GLN A 53 1.19 18.23 25.54
N LYS A 54 1.06 17.65 26.75
CA LYS A 54 1.86 18.08 27.93
C LYS A 54 3.35 17.83 27.78
N LYS A 55 3.77 17.02 26.81
CA LYS A 55 5.17 16.60 26.59
C LYS A 55 5.82 17.31 25.40
N SER A 56 5.05 17.94 24.53
CA SER A 56 5.58 18.60 23.33
C SER A 56 4.57 19.57 22.70
N ASP A 57 5.09 20.67 22.17
CA ASP A 57 4.31 21.74 21.53
C ASP A 57 3.99 21.46 20.04
N ASN A 58 4.45 20.34 19.49
CA ASN A 58 4.23 19.96 18.09
C ASN A 58 2.98 19.10 17.85
N LEU A 59 2.14 18.90 18.87
CA LEU A 59 0.88 18.14 18.79
C LEU A 59 -0.34 19.04 18.97
N PHE A 60 -1.26 18.96 18.02
CA PHE A 60 -2.46 19.77 17.99
C PHE A 60 -3.70 18.89 17.87
N TYR A 61 -4.72 19.17 18.68
CA TYR A 61 -6.02 18.53 18.62
C TYR A 61 -7.04 19.48 17.99
N VAL A 62 -7.84 18.98 17.05
CA VAL A 62 -8.92 19.73 16.41
C VAL A 62 -10.18 18.89 16.43
N LYS A 63 -11.17 19.29 17.26
CA LYS A 63 -12.48 18.65 17.32
C LYS A 63 -13.37 19.15 16.17
N PHE A 64 -13.99 18.22 15.47
CA PHE A 64 -15.03 18.43 14.49
C PHE A 64 -16.35 17.81 14.98
N PRO A 65 -17.51 18.33 14.54
CA PRO A 65 -18.78 17.65 14.75
C PRO A 65 -18.78 16.24 14.14
N ALA A 66 -19.45 15.29 14.78
CA ALA A 66 -19.44 13.88 14.40
C ALA A 66 -19.98 13.60 12.99
N TYR A 67 -20.88 14.45 12.49
CA TYR A 67 -21.47 14.33 11.15
C TYR A 67 -20.53 14.77 10.02
N ILE A 68 -19.37 15.37 10.32
CA ILE A 68 -18.44 15.84 9.30
C ILE A 68 -17.73 14.66 8.65
N HIS A 69 -17.83 14.58 7.32
CA HIS A 69 -17.19 13.54 6.54
C HIS A 69 -15.65 13.64 6.59
N ALA A 70 -14.95 12.51 6.53
CA ALA A 70 -13.49 12.49 6.65
C ALA A 70 -12.78 13.41 5.64
N ASN A 71 -13.20 13.42 4.38
CA ASN A 71 -12.66 14.31 3.35
C ASN A 71 -13.03 15.79 3.51
N GLU A 72 -14.13 16.11 4.19
CA GLU A 72 -14.43 17.49 4.55
C GLU A 72 -13.45 17.97 5.64
N LYS A 73 -13.07 17.10 6.59
CA LYS A 73 -11.97 17.40 7.52
C LYS A 73 -10.66 17.64 6.78
N VAL A 74 -10.36 16.84 5.76
CA VAL A 74 -9.16 17.03 4.91
C VAL A 74 -9.12 18.44 4.32
N TYR A 75 -10.21 18.89 3.68
CA TYR A 75 -10.28 20.23 3.09
C TYR A 75 -10.06 21.33 4.13
N ARG A 76 -10.79 21.28 5.25
CA ARG A 76 -10.65 22.27 6.33
C ARG A 76 -9.26 22.28 6.95
N MET A 77 -8.62 21.12 7.07
CA MET A 77 -7.25 21.00 7.57
C MET A 77 -6.23 21.55 6.58
N LEU A 78 -6.37 21.28 5.28
CA LEU A 78 -5.49 21.86 4.26
C LEU A 78 -5.65 23.37 4.16
N GLU A 79 -6.87 23.89 4.25
CA GLU A 79 -7.16 25.32 4.32
C GLU A 79 -6.43 25.96 5.50
N LYS A 80 -6.57 25.39 6.70
CA LYS A 80 -5.84 25.82 7.91
C LYS A 80 -4.32 25.77 7.72
N VAL A 81 -3.78 24.72 7.09
CA VAL A 81 -2.35 24.61 6.81
C VAL A 81 -1.88 25.70 5.83
N GLY A 82 -2.73 26.12 4.90
CA GLY A 82 -2.45 27.22 3.99
C GLY A 82 -2.18 28.55 4.70
N GLU A 83 -2.74 28.73 5.90
CA GLU A 83 -2.57 29.91 6.75
C GLU A 83 -1.33 29.82 7.67
N ASP A 84 -0.79 28.62 7.90
CA ASP A 84 0.37 28.41 8.78
C ASP A 84 1.66 28.91 8.10
N VAL A 85 2.23 30.00 8.63
CA VAL A 85 3.44 30.62 8.11
C VAL A 85 4.69 29.73 8.21
N CYS A 86 4.71 28.76 9.13
CA CYS A 86 5.87 27.92 9.40
C CYS A 86 5.86 26.59 8.64
N CYS A 87 4.78 26.25 7.93
CA CYS A 87 4.62 24.97 7.23
C CYS A 87 5.15 25.02 5.79
N ASP A 88 5.91 24.02 5.35
CA ASP A 88 6.38 23.87 3.96
C ASP A 88 5.59 22.80 3.19
N TYR A 89 5.26 21.70 3.86
CA TYR A 89 4.53 20.56 3.29
C TYR A 89 3.42 20.08 4.21
N ALA A 90 2.36 19.54 3.62
CA ALA A 90 1.26 18.89 4.34
C ALA A 90 1.13 17.43 3.93
N TRP A 91 0.94 16.55 4.90
CA TRP A 91 0.66 15.14 4.69
C TRP A 91 -0.66 14.76 5.34
N ILE A 92 -1.68 14.52 4.53
CA ILE A 92 -2.94 13.95 5.01
C ILE A 92 -2.73 12.44 5.13
N ARG A 93 -2.84 11.91 6.35
CA ARG A 93 -2.54 10.50 6.63
C ARG A 93 -3.66 9.83 7.41
N SER A 94 -4.12 8.66 6.98
CA SER A 94 -5.09 7.90 7.76
C SER A 94 -4.53 7.55 9.14
N ASP A 95 -5.39 7.61 10.15
CA ASP A 95 -5.12 7.09 11.50
C ASP A 95 -4.66 5.62 11.52
N SER A 96 -5.01 4.85 10.49
CA SER A 96 -4.63 3.45 10.34
C SER A 96 -3.29 3.20 9.64
N LEU A 97 -2.52 4.22 9.25
CA LEU A 97 -1.23 4.04 8.59
C LEU A 97 -0.05 4.39 9.49
N ARG A 98 1.06 3.69 9.28
CA ARG A 98 2.33 3.86 9.99
C ARG A 98 3.46 4.10 9.01
N ALA A 99 4.47 4.82 9.46
CA ALA A 99 5.69 5.09 8.70
C ALA A 99 6.92 4.64 9.49
N SER A 100 7.86 4.03 8.78
CA SER A 100 9.18 3.71 9.32
C SER A 100 10.00 4.97 9.61
N GLU A 101 10.98 4.84 10.51
CA GLU A 101 11.96 5.89 10.79
C GLU A 101 12.71 6.29 9.51
N GLU A 102 13.13 5.30 8.71
CA GLU A 102 13.84 5.50 7.46
C GLU A 102 13.03 6.33 6.46
N LEU A 103 11.72 6.08 6.34
CA LEU A 103 10.85 6.90 5.50
C LEU A 103 10.78 8.34 5.99
N LEU A 104 10.59 8.54 7.29
CA LEU A 104 10.44 9.87 7.87
C LEU A 104 11.71 10.72 7.73
N TYR A 105 12.90 10.13 7.92
CA TYR A 105 14.16 10.82 7.61
C TYR A 105 14.29 11.12 6.11
N SER A 106 13.99 10.13 5.25
CA SER A 106 14.11 10.29 3.80
C SER A 106 13.22 11.39 3.24
N LEU A 107 12.04 11.61 3.82
CA LEU A 107 11.15 12.71 3.43
C LEU A 107 11.80 14.09 3.60
N ARG A 108 12.64 14.30 4.63
CA ARG A 108 13.37 15.58 4.79
C ARG A 108 14.29 15.86 3.61
N TYR A 109 15.01 14.85 3.13
CA TYR A 109 15.84 14.96 1.94
C TYR A 109 15.00 15.41 0.73
N PHE A 110 13.86 14.76 0.47
CA PHE A 110 13.03 15.06 -0.70
C PHE A 110 12.30 16.40 -0.60
N PHE A 111 11.94 16.84 0.60
CA PHE A 111 11.38 18.18 0.78
C PHE A 111 12.36 19.27 0.33
N SER A 112 13.68 19.06 0.49
CA SER A 112 14.73 20.02 0.06
C SER A 112 14.77 20.18 -1.47
N LYS A 113 14.28 19.19 -2.21
CA LYS A 113 14.18 19.17 -3.67
C LYS A 113 12.97 19.95 -4.21
N LYS A 114 12.06 20.39 -3.32
CA LYS A 114 10.92 21.26 -3.65
C LYS A 114 9.96 20.65 -4.69
N TYR A 115 9.69 19.34 -4.60
CA TYR A 115 8.61 18.72 -5.36
C TYR A 115 7.26 19.34 -4.97
N ASP A 116 6.34 19.45 -5.93
CA ASP A 116 4.98 19.97 -5.68
C ASP A 116 4.13 18.93 -4.95
N ALA A 117 4.33 17.66 -5.29
CA ALA A 117 3.75 16.53 -4.60
C ALA A 117 4.73 15.36 -4.51
N ILE A 118 4.61 14.57 -3.44
CA ILE A 118 5.29 13.28 -3.26
C ILE A 118 4.20 12.22 -3.07
N VAL A 119 4.19 11.22 -3.96
CA VAL A 119 3.28 10.08 -3.90
C VAL A 119 4.00 8.91 -3.24
N VAL A 120 3.62 8.60 -2.01
CA VAL A 120 4.08 7.44 -1.24
C VAL A 120 3.17 6.26 -1.55
N ASN A 121 3.65 5.34 -2.40
CA ASN A 121 2.89 4.20 -2.86
C ASN A 121 3.35 2.90 -2.16
N PRO A 122 2.59 2.36 -1.19
CA PRO A 122 2.92 1.09 -0.54
C PRO A 122 2.42 -0.13 -1.32
N TYR A 123 1.66 0.06 -2.41
CA TYR A 123 0.98 -1.04 -3.10
C TYR A 123 1.93 -1.80 -4.02
N GLU A 124 1.65 -3.09 -4.18
CA GLU A 124 2.24 -3.93 -5.22
C GLU A 124 1.67 -3.59 -6.60
N GLY A 125 2.38 -3.99 -7.66
CA GLY A 125 1.96 -3.75 -9.06
C GLY A 125 2.65 -2.56 -9.73
N TRP A 126 3.57 -1.90 -9.03
CA TRP A 126 4.47 -0.88 -9.60
C TRP A 126 5.92 -1.30 -9.43
N LYS A 127 6.77 -0.88 -10.36
CA LYS A 127 8.22 -1.05 -10.24
C LYS A 127 8.68 -0.33 -8.96
N ARG A 128 9.44 -1.04 -8.12
CA ARG A 128 9.96 -0.51 -6.85
C ARG A 128 11.08 0.47 -7.11
N GLY A 129 11.08 1.58 -6.37
CA GLY A 129 12.08 2.62 -6.53
C GLY A 129 11.50 4.03 -6.34
N ILE A 130 12.35 5.01 -6.60
CA ILE A 130 12.05 6.43 -6.49
C ILE A 130 12.18 7.07 -7.87
N TYR A 131 11.13 7.74 -8.34
CA TYR A 131 11.05 8.27 -9.70
C TYR A 131 10.49 9.68 -9.73
N GLU A 132 10.90 10.48 -10.72
CA GLU A 132 10.22 11.74 -11.04
C GLU A 132 9.21 11.49 -12.17
N GLU A 133 7.97 11.94 -11.97
CA GLU A 133 6.97 12.02 -13.02
C GLU A 133 6.79 13.49 -13.42
N LYS A 134 6.87 13.74 -14.73
CA LYS A 134 6.83 15.08 -15.34
C LYS A 134 5.62 15.26 -16.25
N GLN A 135 4.87 14.18 -16.53
CA GLN A 135 3.70 14.22 -17.37
C GLN A 135 2.44 14.00 -16.54
N LEU A 136 1.65 15.06 -16.39
CA LEU A 136 0.47 15.06 -15.54
C LEU A 136 -0.60 14.03 -16.00
N ASN A 137 -0.74 13.79 -17.31
CA ASN A 137 -1.64 12.74 -17.81
C ASN A 137 -1.14 11.32 -17.50
N SER A 138 0.18 11.08 -17.56
CA SER A 138 0.80 9.80 -17.15
C SER A 138 0.57 9.56 -15.65
N LEU A 139 0.86 10.58 -14.83
CA LEU A 139 0.60 10.54 -13.39
C LEU A 139 -0.86 10.22 -13.08
N PHE A 140 -1.79 10.89 -13.77
CA PHE A 140 -3.22 10.69 -13.58
C PHE A 140 -3.67 9.28 -13.94
N GLU A 141 -3.28 8.81 -15.14
CA GLU A 141 -3.65 7.49 -15.61
C GLU A 141 -3.16 6.39 -14.66
N GLU A 142 -1.89 6.47 -14.23
CA GLU A 142 -1.26 5.40 -13.47
C GLU A 142 -1.48 5.48 -11.96
N TYR A 143 -1.45 6.68 -11.37
CA TYR A 143 -1.36 6.88 -9.92
C TYR A 143 -2.61 7.48 -9.27
N ALA A 144 -3.63 7.91 -10.02
CA ALA A 144 -4.85 8.44 -9.39
C ALA A 144 -5.46 7.46 -8.38
N CYS A 145 -5.47 6.15 -8.69
CA CYS A 145 -5.97 5.11 -7.80
C CYS A 145 -5.12 4.94 -6.52
N VAL A 146 -3.82 5.22 -6.58
CA VAL A 146 -2.92 5.23 -5.41
C VAL A 146 -3.24 6.42 -4.52
N CYS A 147 -3.43 7.60 -5.13
CA CYS A 147 -3.76 8.84 -4.42
C CYS A 147 -5.09 8.78 -3.64
N ALA A 148 -5.96 7.81 -3.93
CA ALA A 148 -7.19 7.58 -3.16
C ALA A 148 -6.92 7.19 -1.70
N LEU A 149 -5.72 6.66 -1.37
CA LEU A 149 -5.33 6.37 0.01
C LEU A 149 -4.95 7.65 0.78
N PHE A 150 -5.62 7.90 1.91
CA PHE A 150 -5.14 8.88 2.88
C PHE A 150 -3.80 8.45 3.45
N GLY A 151 -2.74 9.16 3.08
CA GLY A 151 -1.36 8.84 3.40
C GLY A 151 -0.49 8.64 2.17
N ALA A 152 -1.09 8.46 0.99
CA ALA A 152 -0.32 8.30 -0.24
C ALA A 152 0.22 9.61 -0.81
N VAL A 153 -0.25 10.78 -0.37
CA VAL A 153 0.16 12.06 -0.99
C VAL A 153 0.59 13.06 0.06
N ILE A 154 1.79 13.61 -0.15
CA ILE A 154 2.33 14.76 0.56
C ILE A 154 2.38 15.91 -0.44
N VAL A 155 1.88 17.09 -0.07
CA VAL A 155 1.79 18.23 -0.96
C VAL A 155 2.58 19.42 -0.43
N ARG A 156 3.20 20.17 -1.33
CA ARG A 156 3.90 21.40 -0.99
C ARG A 156 2.90 22.53 -0.80
N LYS A 157 2.98 23.23 0.34
CA LYS A 157 2.04 24.30 0.69
C LYS A 157 2.02 25.40 -0.37
N GLU A 158 3.20 25.87 -0.78
CA GLU A 158 3.32 27.04 -1.64
C GLU A 158 2.71 26.83 -3.04
N SER A 159 2.84 25.65 -3.63
CA SER A 159 2.34 25.38 -4.99
C SER A 159 0.96 24.73 -5.01
N ILE A 160 0.65 23.83 -4.08
CA ILE A 160 -0.61 23.08 -4.10
C ILE A 160 -1.69 23.71 -3.23
N ILE A 161 -1.37 24.12 -2.01
CA ILE A 161 -2.38 24.56 -1.02
C ILE A 161 -2.69 26.05 -1.16
N LYS A 162 -1.66 26.89 -1.24
CA LYS A 162 -1.78 28.34 -1.26
C LYS A 162 -2.50 28.81 -2.53
N GLY A 163 -3.40 29.78 -2.38
CA GLY A 163 -4.20 30.33 -3.48
C GLY A 163 -5.32 29.40 -3.96
N THR A 164 -5.61 28.31 -3.24
CA THR A 164 -6.75 27.44 -3.53
C THR A 164 -8.07 28.19 -3.28
N ASP A 165 -8.99 28.13 -4.23
CA ASP A 165 -10.39 28.51 -4.01
C ASP A 165 -11.14 27.33 -3.36
N TRP A 166 -11.06 27.26 -2.03
CA TRP A 166 -11.69 26.20 -1.25
C TRP A 166 -13.20 26.13 -1.43
N LYS A 167 -13.85 27.27 -1.69
CA LYS A 167 -15.30 27.33 -1.90
C LYS A 167 -15.67 26.61 -3.19
N ILE A 168 -15.03 26.96 -4.31
CA ILE A 168 -15.28 26.33 -5.62
C ILE A 168 -15.01 24.82 -5.54
N LEU A 169 -13.87 24.42 -4.97
CA LEU A 169 -13.52 23.00 -4.88
C LEU A 169 -14.47 22.22 -3.95
N SER A 170 -14.93 22.83 -2.86
CA SER A 170 -15.89 22.22 -1.95
C SER A 170 -17.23 21.99 -2.63
N GLU A 171 -17.77 23.01 -3.30
CA GLU A 171 -19.03 22.92 -4.05
C GLU A 171 -18.97 21.85 -5.16
N ARG A 172 -17.81 21.70 -5.82
CA ARG A 172 -17.63 20.74 -6.91
C ARG A 172 -17.45 19.29 -6.43
N TYR A 173 -16.67 19.08 -5.37
CA TYR A 173 -16.14 17.77 -5.00
C TYR A 173 -16.63 17.21 -3.66
N LEU A 174 -17.16 18.01 -2.74
CA LEU A 174 -17.73 17.52 -1.47
C LEU A 174 -19.21 17.11 -1.58
N THR A 175 -19.68 16.81 -2.77
CA THR A 175 -21.02 16.25 -3.00
C THR A 175 -21.08 14.77 -2.57
N VAL A 176 -22.28 14.24 -2.30
CA VAL A 176 -22.49 12.86 -1.81
C VAL A 176 -21.74 11.82 -2.63
N ASN A 177 -21.77 11.95 -3.96
CA ASN A 177 -21.21 10.95 -4.87
C ASN A 177 -19.71 11.15 -5.18
N ARG A 178 -19.08 12.23 -4.67
CA ARG A 178 -17.68 12.57 -4.99
C ARG A 178 -16.80 12.75 -3.76
N ARG A 179 -17.41 13.07 -2.61
CA ARG A 179 -16.71 13.39 -1.36
C ARG A 179 -15.78 12.30 -0.85
N ASN A 180 -15.94 11.04 -1.28
CA ASN A 180 -15.02 9.95 -0.90
C ASN A 180 -13.63 10.08 -1.53
N PHE A 181 -13.53 10.83 -2.63
CA PHE A 181 -12.30 10.99 -3.42
C PHE A 181 -11.96 12.46 -3.71
N SER A 182 -12.58 13.39 -2.98
CA SER A 182 -12.39 14.82 -3.23
C SER A 182 -10.94 15.26 -3.05
N HIS A 183 -10.16 14.63 -2.16
CA HIS A 183 -8.74 14.88 -2.02
C HIS A 183 -7.92 14.51 -3.26
N VAL A 184 -8.32 13.46 -3.99
CA VAL A 184 -7.73 13.11 -5.29
C VAL A 184 -8.06 14.19 -6.31
N CYS A 185 -9.32 14.60 -6.37
CA CYS A 185 -9.75 15.67 -7.27
C CYS A 185 -9.03 16.99 -6.99
N PHE A 186 -8.91 17.35 -5.71
CA PHE A 186 -8.14 18.51 -5.26
C PHE A 186 -6.70 18.45 -5.77
N LEU A 187 -5.98 17.35 -5.57
CA LEU A 187 -4.59 17.21 -6.03
C LEU A 187 -4.47 17.47 -7.53
N PHE A 188 -5.30 16.82 -8.35
CA PHE A 188 -5.22 16.94 -9.80
C PHE A 188 -5.71 18.29 -10.33
N GLU A 189 -6.65 18.97 -9.69
CA GLU A 189 -6.96 20.38 -10.03
C GLU A 189 -5.75 21.28 -9.78
N ARG A 190 -5.11 21.14 -8.62
CA ARG A 190 -3.99 21.99 -8.24
C ARG A 190 -2.73 21.73 -9.05
N LEU A 191 -2.43 20.49 -9.41
CA LEU A 191 -1.35 20.17 -10.34
C LEU A 191 -1.60 20.76 -11.73
N LEU A 192 -2.86 20.73 -12.20
CA LEU A 192 -3.22 21.34 -13.48
C LEU A 192 -3.10 22.87 -13.45
N ASP A 193 -3.41 23.51 -12.32
CA ASP A 193 -3.25 24.95 -12.19
C ASP A 193 -1.78 25.38 -12.30
N ILE A 194 -0.83 24.56 -11.86
CA ILE A 194 0.62 24.78 -12.07
C ILE A 194 0.95 24.76 -13.57
N GLU A 195 0.47 23.75 -14.32
CA GLU A 195 0.68 23.68 -15.78
C GLU A 195 0.00 24.82 -16.54
N ARG A 196 -1.20 25.23 -16.12
CA ARG A 196 -1.90 26.40 -16.68
C ARG A 196 -1.17 27.71 -16.42
N ALA A 197 -0.38 27.79 -15.35
CA ALA A 197 0.50 28.92 -15.08
C ALA A 197 1.81 28.88 -15.90
N GLY A 198 1.97 27.89 -16.79
CA GLY A 198 3.14 27.74 -17.66
C GLY A 198 4.34 27.09 -16.96
N GLN A 199 4.11 26.32 -15.88
CA GLN A 199 5.14 25.62 -15.12
C GLN A 199 4.91 24.11 -15.20
N ASP A 200 5.98 23.32 -15.29
CA ASP A 200 5.86 21.86 -15.21
C ASP A 200 5.67 21.44 -13.75
N ALA A 201 4.58 20.72 -13.46
CA ALA A 201 4.35 20.16 -12.14
C ALA A 201 5.40 19.09 -11.82
N LYS A 202 6.05 19.18 -10.66
CA LYS A 202 7.11 18.25 -10.25
C LYS A 202 6.59 17.27 -9.22
N VAL A 203 6.42 16.01 -9.63
CA VAL A 203 5.92 14.96 -8.73
C VAL A 203 6.97 13.88 -8.52
N LEU A 204 7.24 13.57 -7.26
CA LEU A 204 8.08 12.43 -6.87
C LEU A 204 7.17 11.22 -6.60
N LEU A 205 7.53 10.08 -7.16
CA LEU A 205 6.88 8.79 -6.94
C LEU A 205 7.81 7.92 -6.09
N MET A 206 7.36 7.54 -4.90
CA MET A 206 8.05 6.60 -4.01
C MET A 206 7.27 5.29 -4.00
N ASN A 207 7.67 4.34 -4.85
CA ASN A 207 7.08 3.00 -4.91
C ASN A 207 7.77 2.10 -3.89
N LEU A 208 7.21 2.08 -2.69
CA LEU A 208 7.80 1.48 -1.50
C LEU A 208 7.23 0.09 -1.21
N THR A 209 7.97 -0.70 -0.44
CA THR A 209 7.44 -1.92 0.17
C THR A 209 6.71 -1.60 1.48
N SER A 210 5.90 -2.55 1.96
CA SER A 210 5.17 -2.44 3.23
C SER A 210 6.08 -2.25 4.44
N LYS A 211 7.38 -2.56 4.32
CA LYS A 211 8.41 -2.26 5.32
C LYS A 211 8.46 -0.78 5.70
N TYR A 212 8.28 0.12 4.73
CA TYR A 212 8.41 1.55 4.96
C TYR A 212 7.11 2.23 5.36
N PHE A 213 5.99 1.72 4.85
CA PHE A 213 4.68 2.33 5.00
C PHE A 213 3.59 1.24 5.00
N TRP A 214 2.92 1.05 6.14
CA TRP A 214 1.98 -0.05 6.35
C TRP A 214 0.71 0.36 7.09
N GLY A 215 -0.31 -0.49 7.02
CA GLY A 215 -1.52 -0.36 7.84
C GLY A 215 -1.35 -1.01 9.21
N THR A 216 -1.93 -0.41 10.26
CA THR A 216 -1.97 -1.01 11.59
C THR A 216 -2.59 -2.41 11.55
N PRO A 217 -2.00 -3.40 12.25
CA PRO A 217 -2.56 -4.74 12.33
C PRO A 217 -3.92 -4.77 13.04
N MET A 218 -4.28 -3.70 13.76
CA MET A 218 -5.57 -3.58 14.43
C MET A 218 -6.74 -3.39 13.45
N LYS A 219 -6.46 -2.85 12.25
CA LYS A 219 -7.50 -2.57 11.25
C LYS A 219 -7.85 -3.83 10.48
N LYS A 220 -9.04 -4.36 10.74
CA LYS A 220 -9.55 -5.55 10.05
C LYS A 220 -10.12 -5.25 8.65
N GLN A 221 -10.77 -4.10 8.48
CA GLN A 221 -11.42 -3.71 7.22
C GLN A 221 -11.62 -2.19 7.13
N SER A 222 -11.93 -1.69 5.94
CA SER A 222 -12.36 -0.30 5.72
C SER A 222 -13.79 -0.07 6.25
N SER A 223 -14.09 1.16 6.67
CA SER A 223 -15.45 1.53 7.13
C SER A 223 -16.51 1.32 6.04
N TRP A 224 -16.16 1.61 4.78
CA TRP A 224 -17.02 1.43 3.62
C TRP A 224 -16.98 0.03 3.00
N HIS A 225 -16.39 -0.98 3.67
CA HIS A 225 -16.19 -2.32 3.09
C HIS A 225 -17.50 -2.95 2.57
N ARG A 226 -18.63 -2.70 3.23
CA ARG A 226 -19.95 -3.18 2.78
C ARG A 226 -20.52 -2.44 1.58
N GLU A 227 -20.02 -1.23 1.32
CA GLU A 227 -20.45 -0.34 0.22
C GLU A 227 -19.43 -0.36 -0.93
N ILE A 228 -18.54 -1.37 -0.97
CA ILE A 228 -17.39 -1.41 -1.90
C ILE A 228 -17.79 -1.21 -3.37
N PHE A 229 -18.92 -1.78 -3.81
CA PHE A 229 -19.37 -1.62 -5.19
C PHE A 229 -19.87 -0.20 -5.48
N GLU A 230 -20.63 0.41 -4.58
CA GLU A 230 -21.08 1.79 -4.73
C GLU A 230 -19.88 2.77 -4.76
N ILE A 231 -18.98 2.63 -3.79
CA ILE A 231 -17.76 3.44 -3.69
C ILE A 231 -16.93 3.38 -4.98
N TRP A 232 -16.67 2.19 -5.52
CA TRP A 232 -15.71 2.03 -6.62
C TRP A 232 -16.33 1.98 -8.02
N LEU A 233 -17.60 1.64 -8.15
CA LEU A 233 -18.29 1.58 -9.45
C LEU A 233 -19.19 2.79 -9.68
N GLU A 234 -19.47 3.61 -8.66
CA GLU A 234 -20.24 4.85 -8.82
C GLU A 234 -19.45 6.07 -8.42
N TYR A 235 -19.01 6.15 -7.17
CA TYR A 235 -18.41 7.38 -6.65
C TYR A 235 -17.02 7.66 -7.22
N TRP A 236 -16.21 6.62 -7.41
CA TRP A 236 -14.88 6.74 -8.01
C TRP A 236 -14.94 7.22 -9.48
N PRO A 237 -15.73 6.59 -10.37
CA PRO A 237 -15.96 7.11 -11.72
C PRO A 237 -16.50 8.53 -11.72
N GLU A 238 -17.49 8.84 -10.88
CA GLU A 238 -18.11 10.17 -10.81
C GLU A 238 -17.08 11.25 -10.40
N ALA A 239 -16.23 10.96 -9.42
CA ALA A 239 -15.16 11.85 -8.99
C ALA A 239 -14.16 12.12 -10.12
N LEU A 240 -13.63 11.07 -10.76
CA LEU A 240 -12.64 11.23 -11.84
C LEU A 240 -13.24 11.86 -13.10
N ASN A 241 -14.48 11.53 -13.45
CA ASN A 241 -15.16 12.14 -14.58
C ASN A 241 -15.42 13.62 -14.37
N SER A 242 -15.62 14.05 -13.12
CA SER A 242 -15.81 15.45 -12.78
C SER A 242 -14.55 16.32 -12.86
N LEU A 243 -13.35 15.75 -13.01
CA LEU A 243 -12.12 16.50 -13.27
C LEU A 243 -12.13 17.21 -14.64
N PRO A 244 -11.32 18.25 -14.87
CA PRO A 244 -11.23 18.93 -16.17
C PRO A 244 -10.91 17.99 -17.34
N ASP A 245 -11.42 18.32 -18.54
CA ASP A 245 -11.21 17.54 -19.78
C ASP A 245 -9.76 17.53 -20.28
N TYR A 246 -8.86 18.24 -19.58
CA TYR A 246 -7.42 18.11 -19.75
C TYR A 246 -6.95 16.66 -19.54
N TYR A 247 -7.49 16.00 -18.51
CA TYR A 247 -7.19 14.62 -18.20
C TYR A 247 -7.83 13.68 -19.20
N LYS A 248 -6.99 13.08 -20.05
CA LYS A 248 -7.37 12.07 -21.03
C LYS A 248 -7.44 10.70 -20.36
N ASN A 249 -8.02 9.73 -21.06
CA ASN A 249 -8.04 8.33 -20.61
C ASN A 249 -8.63 8.10 -19.21
N LYS A 250 -9.62 8.90 -18.78
CA LYS A 250 -10.27 8.76 -17.46
C LYS A 250 -10.75 7.34 -17.19
N GLU A 251 -11.24 6.63 -18.20
CA GLU A 251 -11.63 5.21 -18.07
C GLU A 251 -10.47 4.29 -17.66
N ILE A 252 -9.25 4.55 -18.13
CA ILE A 252 -8.07 3.76 -17.75
C ILE A 252 -7.73 4.03 -16.27
N ALA A 253 -7.70 5.29 -15.86
CA ALA A 253 -7.49 5.68 -14.47
C ALA A 253 -8.55 5.05 -13.53
N ILE A 254 -9.81 5.03 -13.97
CA ILE A 254 -10.92 4.41 -13.24
C ILE A 254 -10.67 2.90 -13.08
N ARG A 255 -10.33 2.20 -14.17
CA ARG A 255 -10.11 0.74 -14.18
C ARG A 255 -8.87 0.29 -13.41
N ASN A 256 -7.87 1.16 -13.26
CA ASN A 256 -6.61 0.80 -12.60
C ASN A 256 -6.81 0.42 -11.13
N TRP A 257 -7.89 0.87 -10.47
CA TRP A 257 -8.25 0.36 -9.15
C TRP A 257 -8.47 -1.16 -9.16
N GLY A 258 -9.36 -1.68 -10.00
CA GLY A 258 -9.62 -3.11 -10.06
C GLY A 258 -8.45 -3.90 -10.66
N LYS A 259 -7.82 -3.36 -11.70
CA LYS A 259 -6.73 -4.01 -12.45
C LYS A 259 -5.42 -4.10 -11.66
N ARG A 260 -4.94 -2.97 -11.11
CA ARG A 260 -3.60 -2.87 -10.50
C ARG A 260 -3.63 -3.12 -9.00
N MET A 261 -4.70 -2.73 -8.29
CA MET A 261 -4.76 -2.87 -6.83
C MET A 261 -5.22 -4.26 -6.36
N GLY A 262 -5.51 -5.19 -7.29
CA GLY A 262 -5.90 -6.56 -6.96
C GLY A 262 -7.25 -6.71 -6.25
N ARG A 263 -8.08 -5.67 -6.24
CA ARG A 263 -9.30 -5.59 -5.41
C ARG A 263 -10.46 -6.46 -5.90
N TYR A 264 -10.43 -6.84 -7.17
CA TYR A 264 -11.34 -7.83 -7.76
C TYR A 264 -10.60 -9.10 -8.20
N SER A 265 -9.57 -9.50 -7.46
CA SER A 265 -8.99 -10.83 -7.59
C SER A 265 -10.00 -11.91 -7.22
N THR A 266 -9.80 -13.15 -7.70
CA THR A 266 -10.62 -14.32 -7.32
C THR A 266 -10.78 -14.44 -5.80
N SER A 267 -9.69 -14.27 -5.06
CA SER A 267 -9.68 -14.35 -3.60
C SER A 267 -10.49 -13.23 -2.93
N SER A 268 -10.36 -11.99 -3.43
CA SER A 268 -11.14 -10.85 -2.93
C SER A 268 -12.63 -11.02 -3.19
N LEU A 269 -13.00 -11.46 -4.40
CA LEU A 269 -14.41 -11.68 -4.77
C LEU A 269 -15.05 -12.82 -3.99
N LEU A 270 -14.33 -13.92 -3.77
CA LEU A 270 -14.82 -15.03 -2.94
C LEU A 270 -14.98 -14.62 -1.47
N LYS A 271 -14.08 -13.78 -0.94
CA LYS A 271 -14.24 -13.19 0.39
C LYS A 271 -15.51 -12.34 0.47
N LEU A 272 -15.74 -11.45 -0.49
CA LEU A 272 -16.96 -10.63 -0.57
C LEU A 272 -18.22 -11.51 -0.67
N LYS A 273 -18.16 -12.62 -1.41
CA LYS A 273 -19.26 -13.60 -1.51
C LYS A 273 -19.54 -14.26 -0.16
N LYS A 274 -18.50 -14.73 0.53
CA LYS A 274 -18.61 -15.37 1.86
C LYS A 274 -19.19 -14.42 2.91
N GLU A 275 -18.89 -13.12 2.80
CA GLU A 275 -19.39 -12.08 3.69
C GLU A 275 -20.79 -11.57 3.34
N GLY A 276 -21.40 -12.08 2.25
CA GLY A 276 -22.72 -11.65 1.77
C GLY A 276 -22.75 -10.25 1.16
N ILE A 277 -21.58 -9.72 0.77
CA ILE A 277 -21.45 -8.40 0.10
C ILE A 277 -21.57 -8.57 -1.42
N LEU A 278 -21.11 -9.71 -1.95
CA LEU A 278 -21.27 -10.08 -3.35
C LEU A 278 -22.22 -11.27 -3.46
N ASP A 279 -23.38 -11.05 -4.05
CA ASP A 279 -24.30 -12.09 -4.46
C ASP A 279 -24.77 -11.87 -5.91
N LYS A 280 -25.73 -12.68 -6.35
CA LYS A 280 -26.28 -12.60 -7.70
C LYS A 280 -27.02 -11.29 -7.94
N GLU A 281 -27.76 -10.79 -6.96
CA GLU A 281 -28.53 -9.55 -7.08
C GLU A 281 -27.60 -8.35 -7.21
N VAL A 282 -26.58 -8.27 -6.35
CA VAL A 282 -25.54 -7.23 -6.41
C VAL A 282 -24.80 -7.27 -7.75
N TYR A 283 -24.45 -8.47 -8.24
CA TYR A 283 -23.79 -8.59 -9.54
C TYR A 283 -24.70 -8.15 -10.69
N GLU A 284 -25.96 -8.58 -10.72
CA GLU A 284 -26.91 -8.20 -11.77
C GLU A 284 -27.16 -6.68 -11.78
N PHE A 285 -27.20 -6.05 -10.61
CA PHE A 285 -27.31 -4.60 -10.46
C PHE A 285 -26.07 -3.86 -10.99
N TYR A 286 -24.86 -4.35 -10.69
CA TYR A 286 -23.60 -3.69 -11.05
C TYR A 286 -22.98 -4.18 -12.37
N GLN A 287 -23.53 -5.18 -13.06
CA GLN A 287 -22.85 -5.89 -14.16
C GLN A 287 -22.29 -4.98 -15.26
N ASP A 288 -23.03 -3.94 -15.65
CA ASP A 288 -22.61 -3.03 -16.72
C ASP A 288 -21.51 -2.10 -16.24
N LYS A 289 -21.60 -1.63 -14.99
CA LYS A 289 -20.53 -0.87 -14.34
C LYS A 289 -19.29 -1.73 -14.10
N ILE A 290 -19.43 -3.03 -13.79
CA ILE A 290 -18.30 -3.97 -13.69
C ILE A 290 -17.63 -4.12 -15.05
N LYS A 291 -18.39 -4.33 -16.13
CA LYS A 291 -17.84 -4.39 -17.50
C LYS A 291 -17.12 -3.10 -17.88
N GLN A 292 -17.69 -1.95 -17.50
CA GLN A 292 -17.15 -0.65 -17.87
C GLN A 292 -15.94 -0.23 -17.02
N TYR A 293 -16.00 -0.40 -15.70
CA TYR A 293 -15.07 0.20 -14.73
C TYR A 293 -14.33 -0.83 -13.87
N GLY A 294 -14.73 -2.09 -13.87
CA GLY A 294 -14.17 -3.12 -12.99
C GLY A 294 -12.69 -3.41 -13.22
N GLY A 295 -12.12 -3.12 -14.39
CA GLY A 295 -10.69 -3.35 -14.66
C GLY A 295 -10.26 -4.83 -14.70
N VAL A 296 -11.18 -5.76 -14.44
CA VAL A 296 -11.03 -7.20 -14.55
C VAL A 296 -12.15 -7.77 -15.43
N SER A 297 -11.99 -9.00 -15.89
CA SER A 297 -13.03 -9.66 -16.69
C SER A 297 -14.32 -9.87 -15.89
N TYR A 298 -15.47 -9.43 -16.41
CA TYR A 298 -16.77 -9.68 -15.77
C TYR A 298 -17.07 -11.18 -15.61
N LYS A 299 -16.50 -12.04 -16.47
CA LYS A 299 -16.62 -13.50 -16.35
C LYS A 299 -16.01 -14.04 -15.05
N LEU A 300 -15.05 -13.32 -14.46
CA LEU A 300 -14.50 -13.68 -13.16
C LEU A 300 -15.57 -13.62 -12.07
N PHE A 301 -16.44 -12.61 -12.10
CA PHE A 301 -17.56 -12.49 -11.17
C PHE A 301 -18.57 -13.63 -11.36
N GLU A 302 -18.95 -13.92 -12.61
CA GLU A 302 -19.84 -15.05 -12.93
C GLU A 302 -19.27 -16.38 -12.42
N ASN A 303 -17.97 -16.62 -12.66
CA ASN A 303 -17.30 -17.83 -12.19
C ASN A 303 -17.29 -17.93 -10.67
N VAL A 304 -17.02 -16.83 -9.95
CA VAL A 304 -17.03 -16.81 -8.48
C VAL A 304 -18.43 -17.04 -7.92
N LEU A 305 -19.46 -16.49 -8.55
CA LEU A 305 -20.85 -16.67 -8.12
C LEU A 305 -21.36 -18.10 -8.37
N ASN A 306 -21.06 -18.67 -9.52
CA ASN A 306 -21.58 -19.97 -9.96
C ASN A 306 -20.83 -21.17 -9.39
N ASN A 307 -19.56 -21.00 -8.98
CA ASN A 307 -18.76 -22.10 -8.44
C ASN A 307 -18.67 -22.03 -6.91
N ASN A 308 -18.74 -23.21 -6.27
CA ASN A 308 -18.32 -23.40 -4.88
C ASN A 308 -16.82 -23.69 -4.87
N LEU A 309 -16.02 -22.66 -5.11
CA LEU A 309 -14.56 -22.76 -5.06
C LEU A 309 -14.13 -22.98 -3.59
N ASP A 310 -13.36 -24.04 -3.34
CA ASP A 310 -12.89 -24.43 -2.02
C ASP A 310 -11.72 -23.53 -1.55
N GLU A 311 -11.58 -23.34 -0.23
CA GLU A 311 -10.56 -22.50 0.39
C GLU A 311 -9.12 -22.96 0.14
N GLU A 312 -8.90 -24.21 -0.29
CA GLU A 312 -7.58 -24.67 -0.76
C GLU A 312 -7.25 -24.18 -2.18
N GLN A 313 -8.24 -24.03 -3.07
CA GLN A 313 -8.07 -23.46 -4.42
C GLN A 313 -7.86 -21.94 -4.37
N LEU A 314 -8.32 -21.28 -3.30
CA LEU A 314 -8.13 -19.85 -3.04
C LEU A 314 -6.68 -19.40 -2.81
N LYS A 315 -5.77 -20.35 -2.56
CA LYS A 315 -4.40 -20.06 -2.09
C LYS A 315 -3.34 -20.18 -3.17
N TRP A 316 -3.74 -20.59 -4.36
CA TRP A 316 -2.92 -20.67 -5.57
C TRP A 316 -3.68 -19.98 -6.68
N ASN A 317 -3.03 -19.13 -7.47
CA ASN A 317 -3.59 -18.79 -8.77
C ASN A 317 -3.20 -19.89 -9.79
N ASP A 318 -4.02 -20.09 -10.83
CA ASP A 318 -3.79 -21.17 -11.81
C ASP A 318 -2.40 -21.08 -12.46
N GLY A 319 -1.86 -19.87 -12.65
CA GLY A 319 -0.54 -19.63 -13.22
C GLY A 319 0.63 -19.98 -12.30
N GLU A 320 0.48 -19.84 -10.97
CA GLU A 320 1.51 -20.24 -9.99
C GLU A 320 1.74 -21.75 -10.02
N MET A 321 0.67 -22.53 -10.20
CA MET A 321 0.75 -23.99 -10.24
C MET A 321 1.42 -24.49 -11.52
N GLU A 322 1.02 -23.95 -12.68
CA GLU A 322 1.62 -24.28 -13.97
C GLU A 322 3.11 -23.92 -13.97
N SER A 323 3.44 -22.69 -13.53
CA SER A 323 4.83 -22.23 -13.44
C SER A 323 5.69 -23.06 -12.48
N LEU A 324 5.12 -23.53 -11.35
CA LEU A 324 5.84 -24.42 -10.44
C LEU A 324 6.08 -25.79 -11.07
N CYS A 325 5.11 -26.36 -11.77
CA CYS A 325 5.28 -27.61 -12.50
C CYS A 325 6.34 -27.48 -13.59
N ASP A 326 6.30 -26.40 -14.37
CA ASP A 326 7.30 -26.12 -15.41
C ASP A 326 8.70 -26.01 -14.80
N PHE A 327 8.85 -25.25 -13.71
CA PHE A 327 10.12 -25.19 -12.99
C PHE A 327 10.58 -26.57 -12.54
N CYS A 328 9.70 -27.35 -11.90
CA CYS A 328 10.04 -28.67 -11.40
C CYS A 328 10.41 -29.66 -12.51
N ALA A 329 9.90 -29.50 -13.72
CA ALA A 329 10.21 -30.37 -14.86
C ALA A 329 11.68 -30.24 -15.34
N HIS A 330 12.38 -29.17 -14.97
CA HIS A 330 13.78 -28.94 -15.34
C HIS A 330 14.78 -29.62 -14.40
N TYR A 331 14.33 -30.21 -13.28
CA TYR A 331 15.21 -30.76 -12.24
C TYR A 331 14.81 -32.18 -11.84
N ASP A 332 15.81 -33.03 -11.59
CA ASP A 332 15.59 -34.42 -11.16
C ASP A 332 15.09 -34.52 -9.71
N LYS A 333 15.43 -33.50 -8.91
CA LYS A 333 15.09 -33.41 -7.48
C LYS A 333 14.65 -32.00 -7.13
N ILE A 334 13.70 -31.92 -6.21
CA ILE A 334 13.24 -30.65 -5.67
C ILE A 334 13.56 -30.56 -4.18
N ALA A 335 14.16 -29.45 -3.78
CA ALA A 335 14.35 -29.07 -2.39
C ALA A 335 13.37 -27.94 -2.04
N ILE A 336 12.87 -27.90 -0.80
CA ILE A 336 12.00 -26.81 -0.34
C ILE A 336 12.72 -26.04 0.77
N TYR A 337 12.90 -24.73 0.61
CA TYR A 337 13.33 -23.86 1.69
C TYR A 337 12.12 -23.38 2.50
N GLY A 338 12.13 -23.62 3.80
CA GLY A 338 11.09 -23.28 4.77
C GLY A 338 10.38 -24.50 5.32
N CYS A 339 9.88 -24.40 6.56
CA CYS A 339 9.08 -25.44 7.24
C CYS A 339 7.75 -24.89 7.78
N GLY A 340 7.21 -23.85 7.14
CA GLY A 340 5.98 -23.18 7.53
C GLY A 340 4.72 -23.66 6.80
N ILE A 341 3.63 -22.91 6.95
CA ILE A 341 2.35 -23.16 6.28
C ILE A 341 2.52 -23.17 4.75
N LYS A 342 3.32 -22.24 4.20
CA LYS A 342 3.59 -22.18 2.76
C LYS A 342 4.38 -23.42 2.32
N ALA A 343 5.44 -23.82 3.01
CA ALA A 343 6.17 -25.07 2.73
C ALA A 343 5.28 -26.31 2.74
N LYS A 344 4.40 -26.46 3.74
CA LYS A 344 3.39 -27.53 3.78
C LYS A 344 2.48 -27.53 2.55
N ARG A 345 2.11 -26.34 2.07
CA ARG A 345 1.25 -26.16 0.90
C ARG A 345 1.95 -26.59 -0.39
N TYR A 346 3.17 -26.11 -0.64
CA TYR A 346 3.99 -26.53 -1.80
C TYR A 346 4.21 -28.03 -1.79
N PHE A 347 4.57 -28.59 -0.63
CA PHE A 347 4.81 -30.03 -0.48
C PHE A 347 3.58 -30.88 -0.83
N LYS A 348 2.40 -30.54 -0.29
CA LYS A 348 1.14 -31.23 -0.62
C LYS A 348 0.83 -31.20 -2.11
N PHE A 349 1.08 -30.07 -2.78
CA PHE A 349 0.88 -29.94 -4.21
C PHE A 349 1.85 -30.83 -4.99
N LEU A 350 3.15 -30.74 -4.70
CA LEU A 350 4.17 -31.55 -5.36
C LEU A 350 3.91 -33.06 -5.16
N GLN A 351 3.43 -33.47 -3.99
CA GLN A 351 2.99 -34.85 -3.75
C GLN A 351 1.83 -35.29 -4.66
N LYS A 352 0.83 -34.42 -4.84
CA LYS A 352 -0.32 -34.67 -5.72
C LYS A 352 0.13 -34.84 -7.17
N GLU A 353 1.07 -34.01 -7.62
CA GLU A 353 1.67 -34.07 -8.96
C GLU A 353 2.77 -35.14 -9.09
N LYS A 354 2.99 -35.96 -8.04
CA LYS A 354 3.99 -37.03 -7.99
C LYS A 354 5.44 -36.55 -8.21
N ILE A 355 5.72 -35.29 -7.89
CA ILE A 355 7.06 -34.71 -7.92
C ILE A 355 7.76 -35.01 -6.58
N LYS A 356 8.97 -35.60 -6.65
CA LYS A 356 9.72 -36.01 -5.46
C LYS A 356 10.42 -34.83 -4.82
N VAL A 357 10.12 -34.58 -3.54
CA VAL A 357 10.85 -33.64 -2.69
C VAL A 357 11.95 -34.39 -1.94
N ASP A 358 13.20 -33.96 -2.10
CA ASP A 358 14.37 -34.60 -1.50
C ASP A 358 14.51 -34.25 -0.01
N SER A 359 14.52 -32.96 0.30
CA SER A 359 14.75 -32.44 1.64
C SER A 359 14.07 -31.08 1.82
N PHE A 360 13.70 -30.76 3.06
CA PHE A 360 13.41 -29.41 3.49
C PHE A 360 14.69 -28.73 4.01
N TYR A 361 14.82 -27.44 3.75
CA TYR A 361 15.93 -26.61 4.21
C TYR A 361 15.43 -25.45 5.06
N VAL A 362 16.17 -25.10 6.10
CA VAL A 362 15.94 -23.91 6.93
C VAL A 362 17.26 -23.19 7.15
N SER A 363 17.21 -21.92 7.53
CA SER A 363 18.38 -21.16 7.94
C SER A 363 19.15 -21.91 9.04
N ASP A 364 20.48 -21.93 8.98
CA ASP A 364 21.29 -22.77 9.89
C ASP A 364 21.08 -22.43 11.37
N ASN A 365 20.81 -21.15 11.67
CA ASN A 365 20.46 -20.66 13.00
C ASN A 365 19.05 -21.09 13.48
N LYS A 366 18.21 -21.62 12.59
CA LYS A 366 16.84 -22.10 12.88
C LYS A 366 16.78 -23.64 12.99
N ILE A 367 17.92 -24.35 12.90
CA ILE A 367 18.00 -25.78 13.24
C ILE A 367 17.92 -25.93 14.76
N ASN A 368 16.72 -25.91 15.32
CA ASN A 368 16.51 -26.33 16.69
C ASN A 368 16.54 -27.86 16.74
N ASN A 369 17.31 -28.40 17.69
CA ASN A 369 17.74 -29.80 17.86
C ASN A 369 16.66 -30.93 17.86
N ASN A 370 15.38 -30.67 17.54
CA ASN A 370 14.28 -31.65 17.68
C ASN A 370 13.38 -31.85 16.44
N ALA A 371 13.67 -31.24 15.28
CA ALA A 371 12.91 -31.51 14.06
C ALA A 371 13.83 -32.03 12.95
N SER A 372 14.21 -33.31 13.02
CA SER A 372 14.95 -33.99 11.94
C SER A 372 14.10 -34.19 10.69
N GLU A 373 12.78 -34.06 10.80
CA GLU A 373 11.81 -34.29 9.72
C GLU A 373 10.64 -33.30 9.77
N PHE A 374 10.11 -32.96 8.59
CA PHE A 374 8.90 -32.19 8.39
C PHE A 374 8.06 -32.89 7.31
N MET A 375 6.79 -33.18 7.61
CA MET A 375 5.91 -33.93 6.71
C MET A 375 6.49 -35.30 6.25
N GLY A 376 7.33 -35.92 7.08
CA GLY A 376 7.98 -37.20 6.79
C GLY A 376 9.19 -37.11 5.85
N VAL A 377 9.74 -35.91 5.63
CA VAL A 377 10.94 -35.66 4.82
C VAL A 377 11.98 -34.95 5.69
N ALA A 378 13.26 -35.28 5.49
CA ALA A 378 14.35 -34.73 6.29
C ALA A 378 14.44 -33.20 6.22
N VAL A 379 14.70 -32.56 7.36
CA VAL A 379 14.99 -31.12 7.46
C VAL A 379 16.50 -30.93 7.67
N LYS A 380 17.10 -30.06 6.86
CA LYS A 380 18.54 -29.80 6.86
C LYS A 380 18.84 -28.30 6.97
N GLY A 381 20.04 -27.97 7.44
CA GLY A 381 20.56 -26.60 7.37
C GLY A 381 20.87 -26.19 5.94
N PHE A 382 20.54 -24.96 5.57
CA PHE A 382 20.86 -24.43 4.25
C PHE A 382 22.37 -24.39 3.97
N GLY A 383 23.21 -24.30 5.01
CA GLY A 383 24.64 -24.58 4.98
C GLY A 383 25.01 -25.85 4.22
N THR A 384 24.20 -26.89 4.36
CA THR A 384 24.41 -28.22 3.74
C THR A 384 23.77 -28.36 2.36
N TYR A 385 23.10 -27.32 1.84
CA TYR A 385 22.54 -27.33 0.50
C TYR A 385 23.66 -27.24 -0.54
N VAL A 386 23.84 -28.32 -1.28
CA VAL A 386 24.71 -28.37 -2.45
C VAL A 386 23.82 -28.19 -3.67
N GLY A 387 23.65 -26.95 -4.11
CA GLY A 387 22.97 -26.67 -5.37
C GLY A 387 23.76 -27.28 -6.53
N GLY A 388 23.05 -27.85 -7.50
CA GLY A 388 23.65 -28.44 -8.69
C GLY A 388 22.67 -28.43 -9.85
N GLU A 389 23.15 -28.69 -11.07
CA GLU A 389 22.36 -28.67 -12.31
C GLU A 389 21.09 -29.54 -12.27
N HIS A 390 21.03 -30.52 -11.35
CA HIS A 390 19.96 -31.50 -11.23
C HIS A 390 18.99 -31.27 -10.05
N THR A 391 19.19 -30.22 -9.22
CA THR A 391 18.33 -29.96 -8.05
C THR A 391 17.81 -28.53 -8.03
N GLY A 392 16.49 -28.39 -8.13
CA GLY A 392 15.80 -27.10 -8.04
C GLY A 392 15.41 -26.79 -6.60
N LEU A 393 15.53 -25.52 -6.21
CA LEU A 393 15.13 -25.01 -4.90
C LEU A 393 13.78 -24.29 -4.99
N VAL A 394 12.85 -24.57 -4.08
CA VAL A 394 11.58 -23.86 -3.97
C VAL A 394 11.58 -23.03 -2.68
N LEU A 395 11.60 -21.71 -2.78
CA LEU A 395 11.46 -20.81 -1.62
C LEU A 395 10.00 -20.75 -1.17
N ALA A 396 9.64 -21.57 -0.20
CA ALA A 396 8.31 -21.63 0.36
C ALA A 396 8.17 -20.74 1.62
N LEU A 397 8.54 -19.48 1.46
CA LEU A 397 8.58 -18.45 2.50
C LEU A 397 7.58 -17.32 2.23
N ASN A 398 7.14 -16.62 3.29
CA ASN A 398 6.47 -15.33 3.08
C ASN A 398 7.49 -14.32 2.52
N GLU A 399 7.00 -13.19 2.04
CA GLU A 399 7.80 -12.18 1.37
C GLU A 399 8.98 -11.67 2.23
N GLU A 400 8.71 -11.33 3.49
CA GLU A 400 9.72 -10.89 4.46
C GLU A 400 10.85 -11.92 4.66
N ASN A 401 10.50 -13.20 4.86
CA ASN A 401 11.50 -14.25 5.01
C ASN A 401 12.23 -14.55 3.68
N THR A 402 11.57 -14.35 2.53
CA THR A 402 12.26 -14.46 1.23
C THR A 402 13.31 -13.37 1.08
N GLU A 403 13.00 -12.14 1.48
CA GLU A 403 13.97 -11.04 1.49
C GLU A 403 15.14 -11.30 2.44
N GLU A 404 14.91 -11.94 3.60
CA GLU A 404 15.99 -12.35 4.53
C GLU A 404 16.96 -13.35 3.88
N VAL A 405 16.43 -14.31 3.10
CA VAL A 405 17.19 -15.45 2.57
C VAL A 405 17.81 -15.19 1.20
N TYR A 406 17.24 -14.27 0.43
CA TYR A 406 17.70 -13.99 -0.94
C TYR A 406 19.18 -13.63 -1.08
N PRO A 407 19.82 -12.85 -0.18
CA PRO A 407 21.25 -12.57 -0.26
C PRO A 407 22.10 -13.84 -0.25
N GLU A 408 21.73 -14.83 0.57
CA GLU A 408 22.44 -16.12 0.65
C GLU A 408 22.21 -16.97 -0.62
N VAL A 409 21.01 -16.91 -1.20
CA VAL A 409 20.70 -17.55 -2.50
C VAL A 409 21.56 -16.96 -3.62
N LEU A 410 21.72 -15.62 -3.63
CA LEU A 410 22.57 -14.92 -4.58
C LEU A 410 24.06 -15.24 -4.41
N GLU A 411 24.57 -15.18 -3.19
CA GLU A 411 25.98 -15.47 -2.87
C GLU A 411 26.39 -16.88 -3.31
N ARG A 412 25.46 -17.83 -3.20
CA ARG A 412 25.65 -19.22 -3.63
C ARG A 412 25.41 -19.45 -5.13
N GLY A 413 25.06 -18.42 -5.90
CA GLY A 413 24.80 -18.52 -7.34
C GLY A 413 23.54 -19.33 -7.69
N LEU A 414 22.56 -19.40 -6.79
CA LEU A 414 21.40 -20.30 -6.91
C LEU A 414 20.17 -19.65 -7.55
N LYS A 415 20.23 -18.37 -7.93
CA LYS A 415 19.08 -17.58 -8.40
C LYS A 415 18.29 -18.28 -9.50
N GLU A 416 18.97 -18.72 -10.57
CA GLU A 416 18.33 -19.38 -11.72
C GLU A 416 17.79 -20.78 -11.38
N ALA A 417 18.35 -21.42 -10.34
CA ALA A 417 17.91 -22.73 -9.85
C ALA A 417 16.87 -22.64 -8.73
N THR A 418 16.21 -21.47 -8.57
CA THR A 418 15.31 -21.21 -7.45
C THR A 418 13.96 -20.66 -7.91
N TYR A 419 12.89 -21.36 -7.54
CA TYR A 419 11.51 -20.92 -7.67
C TYR A 419 11.04 -20.14 -6.44
N GLY A 420 10.13 -19.20 -6.64
CA GLY A 420 9.48 -18.45 -5.55
C GLY A 420 10.22 -17.17 -5.14
N ILE A 421 11.24 -16.78 -5.92
CA ILE A 421 11.85 -15.46 -5.86
C ILE A 421 10.89 -14.45 -6.53
N PRO A 422 10.45 -13.40 -5.83
CA PRO A 422 9.68 -12.32 -6.44
C PRO A 422 10.43 -11.70 -7.62
N ALA A 423 9.75 -11.47 -8.74
CA ALA A 423 10.35 -10.91 -9.94
C ALA A 423 10.96 -9.51 -9.72
N ASP A 424 10.46 -8.77 -8.72
CA ASP A 424 10.91 -7.43 -8.35
C ASP A 424 11.92 -7.42 -7.20
N ILE A 425 12.46 -8.57 -6.77
CA ILE A 425 13.31 -8.63 -5.56
C ILE A 425 14.57 -7.77 -5.67
N ASP A 426 15.20 -7.71 -6.85
CA ASP A 426 16.40 -6.88 -7.04
C ASP A 426 16.08 -5.40 -6.89
N ASP A 427 14.97 -4.94 -7.49
CA ASP A 427 14.49 -3.56 -7.35
C ASP A 427 14.24 -3.20 -5.87
N ARG A 428 13.77 -4.15 -5.05
CA ARG A 428 13.58 -3.93 -3.61
C ARG A 428 14.90 -3.74 -2.86
N PHE A 429 15.91 -4.55 -3.18
CA PHE A 429 17.23 -4.42 -2.56
C PHE A 429 17.91 -3.11 -2.93
N GLU A 430 17.77 -2.66 -4.18
CA GLU A 430 18.24 -1.35 -4.61
C GLU A 430 17.53 -0.23 -3.85
N LEU A 431 16.20 -0.27 -3.78
CA LEU A 431 15.40 0.67 -2.99
C LEU A 431 15.81 0.67 -1.51
N TYR A 432 16.08 -0.50 -0.93
CA TYR A 432 16.50 -0.61 0.47
C TYR A 432 17.82 0.10 0.74
N ARG A 433 18.81 -0.12 -0.12
CA ARG A 433 20.10 0.56 -0.03
C ARG A 433 19.94 2.06 -0.23
N GLU A 434 19.15 2.49 -1.22
CA GLU A 434 18.90 3.90 -1.49
C GLU A 434 18.27 4.59 -0.29
N MET A 435 17.15 4.06 0.24
CA MET A 435 16.44 4.61 1.40
C MET A 435 17.31 4.63 2.66
N GLN A 436 18.10 3.57 2.93
CA GLN A 436 19.01 3.52 4.08
C GLN A 436 20.11 4.57 3.99
N ASN A 437 20.70 4.75 2.81
CA ASN A 437 21.74 5.76 2.59
C ASN A 437 21.18 7.17 2.78
N ILE A 438 20.02 7.47 2.20
CA ILE A 438 19.36 8.77 2.37
C ILE A 438 19.03 9.02 3.85
N ALA A 439 18.38 8.06 4.51
CA ALA A 439 17.98 8.20 5.91
C ALA A 439 19.18 8.38 6.86
N SER A 440 20.26 7.63 6.65
CA SER A 440 21.48 7.73 7.48
C SER A 440 22.13 9.09 7.33
N ASN A 441 22.27 9.59 6.09
CA ASN A 441 22.82 10.92 5.82
C ASN A 441 21.96 12.04 6.45
N GLU A 442 20.63 11.93 6.37
CA GLU A 442 19.72 12.91 6.97
C GLU A 442 19.77 12.86 8.51
N LYS A 443 19.93 11.68 9.08
CA LYS A 443 20.08 11.49 10.53
C LYS A 443 21.39 12.11 11.04
N GLU A 444 22.50 11.88 10.35
CA GLU A 444 23.80 12.50 10.63
C GLU A 444 23.79 14.03 10.46
N ALA A 445 22.91 14.57 9.60
CA ALA A 445 22.79 16.02 9.44
C ALA A 445 22.01 16.72 10.58
N ILE A 446 21.29 15.95 11.42
CA ILE A 446 20.48 16.48 12.54
C ILE A 446 21.27 16.44 13.86
N PHE A 447 22.09 15.41 14.07
CA PHE A 447 22.89 15.19 15.27
C PHE A 447 24.33 15.66 15.09
#